data_AF-A0A957VR26-F1
#
_entry.id   AF-A0A957VR26-F1
#
_cell.length_a   1.000
_cell.length_b   1.000
_cell.length_c   1.000
_cell.angle_alpha   90.00
_cell.angle_beta   90.00
_cell.angle_gamma   90.00
#
_symmetry.space_group_name_H-M   'P 1'
#
loop_
_entity.id
_entity.type
_entity.pdbx_description
1 polymer ?
#
loop_
_entity_poly.entity_id
_entity_poly.type
_entity_poly.pdbx_seq_one_letter_code
_entity_poly.pdbx_strand_id
1 'polypeptide(L)'
;ASRMHVIFRVVLPQVRPGLIAAFIFNLIFVWNEFLFNFVLGGRGTQMIPYGLAVGLVNSGGNVDWAFVASMSTAYVILPVIFIYIFQKYLLVGMTFGTVRGEV
;
A
#
# COMPACT_ATOMS: atom_id res chain seq x y z
N ALA A 1 -13.88 34.74 8.47
CA ALA A 1 -12.77 33.76 8.57
C ALA A 1 -12.03 33.71 7.23
N SER A 2 -10.68 33.60 7.25
CA SER A 2 -9.90 33.39 6.01
C SER A 2 -10.31 32.08 5.32
N ARG A 3 -10.30 32.02 3.98
CA ARG A 3 -10.61 30.80 3.22
C ARG A 3 -9.74 29.61 3.65
N MET A 4 -8.48 29.87 3.97
CA MET A 4 -7.55 28.86 4.49
C MET A 4 -7.96 28.35 5.87
N HIS A 5 -8.48 29.22 6.74
CA HIS A 5 -9.02 28.80 8.04
C HIS A 5 -10.19 27.83 7.86
N VAL A 6 -11.12 28.11 6.94
CA VAL A 6 -12.28 27.24 6.68
C VAL A 6 -11.83 25.86 6.19
N ILE A 7 -10.90 25.81 5.23
CA ILE A 7 -10.39 24.54 4.69
C ILE A 7 -9.77 23.69 5.80
N PHE A 8 -8.80 24.23 6.56
CA PHE A 8 -8.02 23.43 7.51
C PHE A 8 -8.75 23.14 8.82
N ARG A 9 -9.62 24.05 9.31
CA ARG A 9 -10.32 23.86 10.59
C ARG A 9 -11.74 23.34 10.49
N VAL A 10 -12.43 23.54 9.37
CA VAL A 10 -13.85 23.15 9.23
C VAL A 10 -13.99 21.96 8.29
N VAL A 11 -13.44 22.04 7.08
CA VAL A 11 -13.62 21.01 6.05
C VAL A 11 -12.72 19.80 6.32
N LEU A 12 -11.42 20.01 6.50
CA LEU A 12 -10.42 18.94 6.61
C LEU A 12 -10.76 17.90 7.71
N PRO A 13 -11.19 18.31 8.94
CA PRO A 13 -11.55 17.34 9.97
C PRO A 13 -12.76 16.46 9.62
N GLN A 14 -13.69 16.96 8.81
CA GLN A 14 -14.88 16.21 8.38
C GLN A 14 -14.54 15.13 7.36
N VAL A 15 -13.58 15.39 6.46
CA VAL A 15 -13.11 14.43 5.45
C VAL A 15 -11.94 13.56 5.91
N ARG A 16 -11.39 13.76 7.12
CA ARG A 16 -10.32 12.93 7.71
C ARG A 16 -10.53 11.42 7.57
N PRO A 17 -11.70 10.83 7.92
CA PRO A 17 -11.87 9.37 7.80
C PRO A 17 -11.77 8.88 6.35
N GLY A 18 -12.26 9.66 5.38
CA GLY A 18 -12.12 9.36 3.96
C GLY A 18 -10.69 9.48 3.46
N LEU A 19 -9.96 10.51 3.89
CA LEU A 19 -8.53 10.68 3.57
C LEU A 19 -7.68 9.53 4.13
N ILE A 20 -7.96 9.08 5.35
CA ILE A 20 -7.28 7.93 5.95
C ILE A 20 -7.55 6.67 5.12
N ALA A 21 -8.81 6.40 4.76
CA ALA A 21 -9.15 5.25 3.92
C ALA A 21 -8.43 5.30 2.56
N ALA A 22 -8.50 6.43 1.84
CA ALA A 22 -7.83 6.61 0.56
C ALA A 22 -6.30 6.44 0.68
N PHE A 23 -5.69 6.96 1.74
CA PHE A 23 -4.27 6.79 2.01
C PHE A 23 -3.89 5.32 2.19
N ILE A 24 -4.67 4.54 2.97
CA ILE A 24 -4.37 3.11 3.18
C ILE A 24 -4.52 2.33 1.87
N PHE A 25 -5.57 2.58 1.08
CA PHE A 25 -5.73 1.94 -0.22
C PHE A 25 -4.58 2.26 -1.17
N ASN A 26 -4.17 3.53 -1.22
CA ASN A 26 -3.04 3.95 -2.04
C ASN A 26 -1.74 3.32 -1.57
N LEU A 27 -1.51 3.23 -0.25
CA LEU A 27 -0.34 2.58 0.31
C LEU A 27 -0.26 1.11 -0.10
N ILE A 28 -1.36 0.36 -0.01
CA ILE A 28 -1.41 -1.05 -0.45
C ILE A 28 -1.11 -1.14 -1.95
N PHE A 29 -1.65 -0.24 -2.77
CA PHE A 29 -1.44 -0.25 -4.20
C PHE A 29 0.02 0.05 -4.58
N VAL A 30 0.59 1.13 -4.04
CA VAL A 30 1.95 1.57 -4.32
C VAL A 30 2.98 0.58 -3.76
N TRP A 31 2.70 -0.05 -2.62
CA TRP A 31 3.59 -1.07 -2.06
C TRP A 31 3.78 -2.25 -3.02
N ASN A 32 2.72 -2.66 -3.73
CA ASN A 32 2.71 -3.76 -4.70
C ASN A 32 3.14 -3.36 -6.11
N GLU A 33 3.53 -2.11 -6.32
CA GLU A 33 3.85 -1.62 -7.65
C GLU A 33 5.24 -2.11 -8.12
N PHE A 34 5.22 -3.20 -8.88
CA PHE A 34 6.42 -3.79 -9.48
C PHE A 34 6.79 -3.14 -10.81
N LEU A 35 5.82 -2.87 -11.69
CA LEU A 35 6.09 -2.50 -13.08
C LEU A 35 6.74 -1.12 -13.18
N PHE A 36 6.25 -0.14 -12.41
CA PHE A 36 6.88 1.18 -12.38
C PHE A 36 8.32 1.09 -11.88
N ASN A 37 8.61 0.30 -10.85
CA ASN A 37 9.97 0.15 -10.36
C ASN A 37 10.86 -0.62 -11.33
N PHE A 38 10.32 -1.62 -12.02
CA PHE A 38 11.08 -2.37 -13.02
C PHE A 38 11.43 -1.51 -14.25
N VAL A 39 10.51 -0.67 -14.70
CA VAL A 39 10.67 0.13 -15.92
C VAL A 39 11.44 1.44 -15.66
N LEU A 40 11.13 2.16 -14.59
CA LEU A 40 11.72 3.47 -14.29
C LEU A 40 12.80 3.40 -13.20
N GLY A 41 12.86 2.33 -12.42
CA GLY A 41 13.79 2.21 -11.31
C GLY A 41 15.23 2.07 -11.77
N GLY A 42 16.13 2.82 -11.11
CA GLY A 42 17.57 2.67 -11.26
C GLY A 42 18.15 1.68 -10.26
N ARG A 43 19.46 1.41 -10.37
CA ARG A 43 20.20 0.50 -9.45
C ARG A 43 20.06 0.85 -7.96
N GLY A 44 19.77 2.12 -7.63
CA GLY A 44 19.59 2.58 -6.25
C GLY A 44 18.14 2.57 -5.74
N THR A 45 17.14 2.27 -6.57
CA THR A 45 15.71 2.34 -6.20
C THR A 45 15.00 0.99 -6.28
N GLN A 46 15.77 -0.10 -6.38
CA GLN A 46 15.23 -1.45 -6.50
C GLN A 46 14.51 -1.86 -5.21
N MET A 47 13.25 -2.26 -5.33
CA MET A 47 12.44 -2.79 -4.24
C MET A 47 12.43 -4.31 -4.28
N ILE A 48 11.93 -4.92 -3.21
CA ILE A 48 11.90 -6.38 -3.03
C ILE A 48 11.29 -7.14 -4.23
N PRO A 49 10.18 -6.69 -4.86
CA PRO A 49 9.64 -7.36 -6.04
C PRO A 49 10.62 -7.44 -7.23
N TYR A 50 11.43 -6.40 -7.44
CA TYR A 50 12.52 -6.41 -8.42
C TYR A 50 13.61 -7.43 -8.04
N GLY A 51 14.03 -7.42 -6.77
CA GLY A 51 15.03 -8.35 -6.25
C GLY A 51 14.60 -9.82 -6.35
N LEU A 52 13.31 -10.10 -6.13
CA LEU A 52 12.72 -11.43 -6.34
C LEU A 52 12.78 -11.86 -7.81
N ALA A 53 12.51 -10.96 -8.76
CA ALA A 53 12.53 -11.28 -10.18
C ALA A 53 13.95 -11.56 -10.70
N VAL A 54 14.94 -10.80 -10.25
CA VAL A 54 16.34 -10.93 -10.72
C VAL A 54 17.13 -11.98 -9.93
N GLY A 55 16.84 -12.16 -8.64
CA GLY A 55 17.51 -13.10 -7.75
C GLY A 55 16.92 -14.50 -7.70
N LEU A 56 15.92 -14.80 -8.54
CA LEU A 56 15.18 -16.06 -8.50
C LEU A 56 16.05 -17.29 -8.78
N VAL A 57 17.06 -17.12 -9.62
CA VAL A 57 17.93 -18.21 -10.12
C VAL A 57 19.26 -18.16 -9.38
N ASN A 58 19.62 -19.26 -8.73
CA ASN A 58 20.92 -19.41 -8.07
C ASN A 58 22.04 -19.68 -9.09
N SER A 59 23.29 -19.67 -8.63
CA SER A 59 24.47 -19.92 -9.47
C SER A 59 24.45 -21.28 -10.20
N GLY A 60 23.61 -22.23 -9.76
CA GLY A 60 23.42 -23.54 -10.39
C GLY A 60 22.31 -23.57 -11.46
N GLY A 61 21.73 -22.42 -11.82
CA GLY A 61 20.66 -22.33 -12.82
C GLY A 61 19.29 -22.81 -12.31
N ASN A 62 19.18 -23.14 -11.02
CA ASN A 62 17.92 -23.59 -10.41
C ASN A 62 17.24 -22.45 -9.67
N VAL A 63 15.92 -22.53 -9.55
CA VAL A 63 15.15 -21.60 -8.73
C VAL A 63 15.46 -21.81 -7.25
N ASP A 64 15.87 -20.75 -6.55
CA ASP A 64 16.08 -20.78 -5.10
C ASP A 64 14.75 -20.52 -4.38
N TRP A 65 14.02 -21.60 -4.12
CA TRP A 65 12.74 -21.54 -3.41
C TRP A 65 12.85 -21.04 -1.97
N ALA A 66 13.99 -21.25 -1.31
CA ALA A 66 14.21 -20.78 0.06
C ALA A 66 14.38 -19.25 0.08
N PHE A 67 15.14 -18.71 -0.87
CA PHE A 67 15.25 -17.26 -1.10
C PHE A 67 13.87 -16.65 -1.44
N VAL A 68 13.15 -17.23 -2.38
CA VAL A 68 11.82 -16.72 -2.78
C VAL A 68 10.83 -16.74 -1.62
N ALA A 69 10.76 -17.82 -0.86
CA ALA A 69 9.85 -17.95 0.28
C ALA A 69 10.18 -16.96 1.41
N SER A 70 11.47 -16.82 1.75
CA SER A 70 11.90 -15.91 2.82
C SER A 70 11.68 -14.44 2.47
N MET A 71 12.05 -14.01 1.25
CA MET A 71 11.84 -12.63 0.81
C MET A 71 10.36 -12.28 0.59
N SER A 72 9.57 -13.18 -0.01
CA SER A 72 8.13 -12.95 -0.19
C SER A 72 7.40 -12.85 1.15
N THR A 73 7.76 -13.70 2.12
CA THR A 73 7.22 -13.64 3.48
C THR A 73 7.58 -12.31 4.15
N ALA A 74 8.85 -11.91 4.12
CA ALA A 74 9.31 -10.64 4.68
C ALA A 74 8.60 -9.43 4.05
N TYR A 75 8.37 -9.47 2.74
CA TYR A 75 7.67 -8.43 1.99
C TYR A 75 6.20 -8.27 2.37
N VAL A 76 5.49 -9.37 2.65
CA VAL A 76 4.05 -9.37 2.98
C VAL A 76 3.78 -8.94 4.43
N ILE A 77 4.75 -9.09 5.35
CA ILE A 77 4.58 -8.73 6.77
C ILE A 77 4.11 -7.28 6.94
N LEU A 78 4.72 -6.33 6.22
CA LEU A 78 4.39 -4.93 6.41
C LEU A 78 2.94 -4.61 5.98
N PRO A 79 2.48 -4.95 4.75
CA PRO A 79 1.07 -4.81 4.38
C PRO A 79 0.10 -5.46 5.35
N VAL A 80 0.41 -6.65 5.86
CA VAL A 80 -0.44 -7.37 6.82
C VAL A 80 -0.59 -6.58 8.12
N ILE A 81 0.50 -6.03 8.66
CA ILE A 81 0.47 -5.18 9.86
C ILE A 81 -0.40 -3.93 9.60
N PHE A 82 -0.21 -3.27 8.46
CA PHE A 82 -1.04 -2.12 8.09
C PHE A 82 -2.51 -2.48 8.01
N ILE A 83 -2.88 -3.56 7.31
CA ILE A 83 -4.26 -4.02 7.22
C ILE A 83 -4.81 -4.32 8.63
N TYR A 84 -4.05 -4.99 9.49
CA TYR A 84 -4.49 -5.31 10.85
C TYR A 84 -4.80 -4.05 11.69
N ILE A 85 -3.94 -3.03 11.62
CA ILE A 85 -4.13 -1.76 12.35
C ILE A 85 -5.32 -0.97 11.77
N PHE A 86 -5.46 -0.97 10.44
CA PHE A 86 -6.37 -0.08 9.74
C PHE A 86 -7.67 -0.73 9.24
N GLN A 87 -7.89 -2.02 9.50
CA GLN A 87 -9.07 -2.79 9.07
C GLN A 87 -10.39 -2.08 9.36
N LYS A 88 -10.52 -1.42 10.52
CA LYS A 88 -11.73 -0.68 10.89
C LYS A 88 -12.01 0.49 9.93
N TYR A 89 -10.98 1.21 9.50
CA TYR A 89 -11.09 2.33 8.57
C TYR A 89 -11.28 1.84 7.12
N LEU A 90 -10.65 0.73 6.75
CA LEU A 90 -10.84 0.08 5.46
C LEU A 90 -12.28 -0.41 5.28
N LEU A 91 -12.85 -1.08 6.28
CA LEU A 91 -14.24 -1.55 6.26
C LEU A 91 -15.23 -0.38 6.15
N VAL A 92 -14.98 0.72 6.85
CA VAL A 92 -15.77 1.96 6.75
C VAL A 92 -15.65 2.56 5.34
N GLY A 93 -14.45 2.66 4.77
CA GLY A 93 -14.25 3.17 3.41
C GLY A 93 -14.93 2.33 2.33
N MET A 94 -14.95 1.00 2.48
CA MET A 94 -15.59 0.08 1.53
C MET A 94 -17.12 0.05 1.65
N THR A 95 -17.67 0.28 2.86
CA THR A 95 -19.11 0.16 3.11
C THR A 95 -19.86 1.50 3.01
N PHE A 96 -19.26 2.61 3.42
CA PHE A 96 -19.94 3.93 3.40
C PHE A 96 -20.20 4.49 1.99
N GLY A 97 -19.64 3.89 0.94
CA GLY A 97 -20.04 4.16 -0.45
C GLY A 97 -21.44 3.64 -0.80
N THR A 98 -21.99 2.70 -0.02
CA THR A 98 -23.27 2.03 -0.34
C THR A 98 -24.34 2.23 0.73
N VAL A 99 -24.01 2.37 2.03
CA VAL A 99 -25.03 2.24 3.11
C VAL A 99 -25.50 3.55 3.77
N ARG A 100 -25.18 4.74 3.25
CA ARG A 100 -25.68 6.01 3.83
C ARG A 100 -26.58 6.83 2.91
N GLY A 101 -27.16 6.18 1.90
CA GLY A 101 -28.20 6.74 1.03
C GLY A 101 -29.63 6.55 1.52
N GLU A 102 -29.86 5.78 2.59
CA GLU A 102 -31.20 5.50 3.12
C GLU A 102 -31.20 5.42 4.65
N VAL A 103 -31.15 6.57 5.33
CA VAL A 103 -32.05 6.98 6.44
C VAL A 103 -31.74 8.42 6.86
#